data_AF-A0A5R2MT91-F1
#
_entry.id   AF-A0A5R2MT91-F1
#
_cell.length_a   1.000
_cell.length_b   1.000
_cell.length_c   1.000
_cell.angle_alpha   90.00
_cell.angle_beta   90.00
_cell.angle_gamma   90.00
#
_symmetry.space_group_name_H-M   'P 1'
#
loop_
_entity.id
_entity.type
_entity.pdbx_description
1 polymer ?
#
loop_
_entity_poly.entity_id
_entity_poly.type
_entity_poly.pdbx_seq_one_letter_code
_entity_poly.pdbx_strand_id
1 'polypeptide(L)'
;LKAADIAGDNLKNMICDKLEIIVSQDCPNQLSVDLRQYTTFADAALAGFRIQGGNIQLTKSGADVPFTVTAGAAESRNMLRVFYKWPIMTNLMAQS
;
A
#
# COMPACT_ATOMS: atom_id res chain seq x y z
N LEU A 1 -15.85 0.63 -6.01
CA LEU A 1 -15.23 -0.52 -5.33
C LEU A 1 -15.97 -0.72 -4.01
N LYS A 2 -16.70 -1.82 -3.88
CA LYS A 2 -17.36 -2.20 -2.63
C LYS A 2 -16.31 -2.82 -1.70
N ALA A 3 -16.55 -2.81 -0.38
CA ALA A 3 -15.61 -3.40 0.59
C ALA A 3 -15.30 -4.88 0.30
N ALA A 4 -16.24 -5.61 -0.29
CA ALA A 4 -16.07 -7.00 -0.72
C ALA A 4 -15.03 -7.17 -1.85
N ASP A 5 -14.86 -6.15 -2.70
CA ASP A 5 -13.91 -6.18 -3.84
C ASP A 5 -12.46 -5.94 -3.38
N ILE A 6 -12.28 -5.47 -2.14
CA ILE A 6 -10.99 -5.03 -1.58
C ILE A 6 -10.48 -6.01 -0.51
N ALA A 7 -11.29 -7.00 -0.11
CA ALA A 7 -10.90 -7.97 0.91
C ALA A 7 -9.77 -8.90 0.41
N GLY A 8 -8.80 -9.16 1.29
CA GLY A 8 -7.70 -10.10 1.02
C GLY A 8 -6.72 -9.62 -0.06
N ASP A 9 -6.29 -10.54 -0.92
CA ASP A 9 -5.33 -10.25 -1.99
C ASP A 9 -5.99 -9.66 -3.26
N ASN A 10 -7.32 -9.53 -3.31
CA ASN A 10 -8.02 -8.98 -4.47
C ASN A 10 -7.58 -7.56 -4.81
N LEU A 11 -7.37 -6.70 -3.79
CA LEU A 11 -6.87 -5.35 -4.01
C LEU A 11 -5.44 -5.36 -4.58
N LYS A 12 -4.59 -6.28 -4.09
CA LYS A 12 -3.22 -6.42 -4.61
C LYS A 12 -3.23 -6.90 -6.06
N ASN A 13 -4.06 -7.89 -6.37
CA ASN A 13 -4.21 -8.41 -7.73
C ASN A 13 -4.68 -7.32 -8.70
N MET A 14 -5.71 -6.53 -8.33
CA MET A 14 -6.16 -5.40 -9.15
C MET A 14 -5.10 -4.31 -9.37
N ILE A 15 -4.25 -4.08 -8.36
CA ILE A 15 -3.12 -3.15 -8.47
C ILE A 15 -2.04 -3.74 -9.39
N CYS A 16 -1.75 -5.03 -9.26
CA CYS A 16 -0.78 -5.73 -10.11
C CYS A 16 -1.20 -5.80 -11.57
N ASP A 17 -2.46 -6.11 -11.86
CA ASP A 17 -3.01 -6.17 -13.22
C ASP A 17 -2.91 -4.79 -13.92
N LYS A 18 -3.02 -3.70 -13.17
CA LYS A 18 -2.85 -2.34 -13.71
C LYS A 18 -1.39 -1.91 -13.85
N LEU A 19 -0.49 -2.52 -13.09
CA LEU A 19 0.93 -2.17 -13.08
C LEU A 19 1.80 -3.12 -13.93
N GLU A 20 1.24 -4.18 -14.52
CA GLU A 20 1.92 -5.27 -15.25
C GLU A 20 2.93 -4.81 -16.34
N ILE A 21 2.84 -3.56 -16.79
CA ILE A 21 3.81 -2.95 -17.71
C ILE A 21 5.18 -2.67 -17.04
N ILE A 22 5.25 -2.48 -15.71
CA ILE A 22 6.44 -2.00 -14.99
C ILE A 22 6.92 -2.96 -13.89
N VAL A 23 6.06 -3.87 -13.39
CA VAL A 23 6.39 -4.76 -12.25
C VAL A 23 6.72 -6.18 -12.71
N SER A 24 7.72 -6.79 -12.09
CA SER A 24 8.03 -8.22 -12.28
C SER A 24 6.86 -9.11 -11.82
N GLN A 25 6.85 -10.38 -12.27
CA GLN A 25 5.83 -11.39 -11.95
C GLN A 25 5.57 -11.63 -10.43
N ASP A 26 6.37 -11.04 -9.54
CA ASP A 26 6.30 -11.17 -8.08
C ASP A 26 5.58 -9.98 -7.39
N CYS A 27 4.86 -9.18 -8.18
CA CYS A 27 4.11 -8.01 -7.75
C CYS A 27 3.27 -8.17 -6.45
N PRO A 28 2.43 -9.21 -6.27
CA PRO A 28 1.60 -9.34 -5.07
C PRO A 28 2.39 -9.57 -3.77
N ASN A 29 3.63 -10.08 -3.86
CA ASN A 29 4.49 -10.32 -2.69
C ASN A 29 5.37 -9.10 -2.34
N GLN A 30 5.60 -8.20 -3.29
CA GLN A 30 6.42 -7.00 -3.09
C GLN A 30 5.60 -5.73 -2.82
N LEU A 31 4.27 -5.87 -2.80
CA LEU A 31 3.32 -4.81 -2.49
C LEU A 31 2.79 -4.93 -1.06
N SER A 32 3.04 -3.91 -0.25
CA SER A 32 2.34 -3.69 1.00
C SER A 32 1.25 -2.65 0.79
N VAL A 33 0.01 -2.99 1.12
CA VAL A 33 -1.15 -2.13 0.88
C VAL A 33 -1.83 -1.81 2.20
N ASP A 34 -2.14 -0.54 2.41
CA ASP A 34 -2.91 -0.05 3.54
C ASP A 34 -4.07 0.79 3.01
N LEU A 35 -5.29 0.36 3.33
CA LEU A 35 -6.51 1.10 3.05
C LEU A 35 -7.23 1.37 4.35
N ARG A 36 -7.46 2.64 4.66
CA ARG A 36 -8.10 3.05 5.90
C ARG A 36 -9.11 4.16 5.67
N GLN A 37 -10.20 4.09 6.42
CA GLN A 37 -11.12 5.20 6.58
C GLN A 37 -10.66 6.12 7.71
N TYR A 38 -10.78 7.44 7.49
CA TYR A 38 -10.56 8.47 8.49
C TYR A 38 -11.83 9.28 8.73
N THR A 39 -12.01 9.79 9.93
CA THR A 39 -13.14 10.68 10.27
C THR A 39 -12.87 12.12 9.85
N THR A 40 -11.61 12.58 9.93
CA THR A 40 -11.18 13.94 9.57
C THR A 40 -9.92 13.95 8.71
N PHE A 41 -9.74 15.01 7.92
CA PHE A 41 -8.51 15.20 7.13
C PHE A 41 -7.28 15.42 8.03
N ALA A 42 -7.46 16.06 9.19
CA ALA A 42 -6.39 16.22 10.17
C ALA A 42 -5.92 14.86 10.71
N ASP A 43 -6.85 13.94 10.98
CA ASP A 43 -6.50 12.59 11.44
C ASP A 43 -5.79 11.76 10.35
N ALA A 44 -6.14 11.99 9.08
CA ALA A 44 -5.43 11.41 7.94
C ALA A 44 -4.01 11.97 7.80
N ALA A 45 -3.80 13.27 8.06
CA ALA A 45 -2.49 13.91 7.99
C ALA A 45 -1.50 13.41 9.06
N LEU A 46 -2.00 12.85 10.16
CA LEU A 46 -1.16 12.23 11.19
C LEU A 46 -0.66 10.84 10.79
N ALA A 47 -1.13 10.29 9.68
CA ALA A 47 -0.69 9.00 9.17
C ALA A 47 0.68 9.14 8.48
N GLY A 48 1.67 8.45 9.02
CA GLY A 48 3.01 8.41 8.49
C GLY A 48 3.47 6.99 8.17
N PHE A 49 4.73 6.91 7.77
CA PHE A 49 5.47 5.67 7.66
C PHE A 49 6.94 5.95 7.96
N ARG A 50 7.67 4.93 8.39
CA ARG A 50 9.12 4.93 8.52
C ARG A 50 9.69 3.66 7.92
N ILE A 51 10.94 3.72 7.48
CA ILE A 51 11.64 2.54 6.95
C ILE A 51 12.51 2.00 8.08
N GLN A 52 12.27 0.76 8.49
CA GLN A 52 13.05 0.07 9.50
C GLN A 52 13.55 -1.27 8.94
N GLY A 53 14.86 -1.43 8.80
CA GLY A 53 15.46 -2.67 8.28
C GLY A 53 15.01 -3.05 6.86
N GLY A 54 14.75 -2.06 5.99
CA GLY A 54 14.26 -2.30 4.63
C GLY A 54 12.77 -2.70 4.55
N ASN A 55 12.04 -2.64 5.66
CA ASN A 55 10.60 -2.83 5.73
C ASN A 55 9.90 -1.51 6.01
N ILE A 56 8.69 -1.35 5.49
CA ILE A 56 7.83 -0.21 5.79
C ILE A 56 7.09 -0.48 7.09
N GLN A 57 7.27 0.39 8.08
CA GLN A 57 6.50 0.40 9.31
C GLN A 57 5.56 1.60 9.27
N LEU A 58 4.25 1.38 9.31
CA LEU A 58 3.28 2.47 9.35
C LEU A 58 3.31 3.11 10.73
N THR A 59 3.15 4.43 10.76
CA THR A 59 3.06 5.20 12.01
C THR A 59 1.81 6.07 12.02
N LYS A 60 1.31 6.39 13.20
CA LYS A 60 0.28 7.40 13.41
C LYS A 60 0.57 8.13 14.70
N SER A 61 0.72 9.45 14.64
CA SER A 61 1.06 10.28 15.82
C SER A 61 2.28 9.78 16.60
N GLY A 62 3.27 9.21 15.91
CA GLY A 62 4.50 8.68 16.52
C GLY A 62 4.44 7.23 17.02
N ALA A 63 3.27 6.57 17.00
CA ALA A 63 3.13 5.16 17.37
C ALA A 63 3.10 4.25 16.13
N ASP A 64 3.62 3.03 16.26
CA ASP A 64 3.59 2.03 15.20
C ASP A 64 2.17 1.44 15.03
N VAL A 65 1.75 1.24 13.79
CA VAL A 65 0.44 0.67 13.43
C VAL A 65 0.62 -0.44 12.39
N PRO A 66 -0.15 -1.54 12.45
CA PRO A 66 -0.08 -2.61 11.45
C PRO A 66 -0.70 -2.19 10.11
N PHE A 67 -0.38 -2.85 9.01
CA PHE A 67 -1.14 -2.68 7.76
C PHE A 67 -2.58 -3.16 7.95
N THR A 68 -3.55 -2.42 7.42
CA THR A 68 -4.95 -2.88 7.39
C THR A 68 -5.59 -2.52 6.06
N VAL A 69 -6.55 -3.34 5.65
CA VAL A 69 -7.37 -3.09 4.47
C VAL A 69 -8.82 -3.01 4.94
N THR A 70 -9.23 -1.81 5.36
CA THR A 70 -10.58 -1.52 5.83
C THR A 70 -11.12 -0.34 5.03
N ALA A 71 -11.90 -0.68 4.00
CA ALA A 71 -12.62 0.31 3.21
C ALA A 71 -13.82 0.84 4.00
N GLY A 72 -13.96 2.17 4.04
CA GLY A 72 -15.17 2.80 4.52
C GLY A 72 -16.33 2.72 3.52
N ALA A 73 -17.52 3.14 3.96
CA ALA A 73 -18.68 3.27 3.08
C ALA A 73 -18.42 4.26 1.92
N ALA A 74 -19.24 4.20 0.86
CA ALA A 74 -19.21 5.22 -0.19
C ALA A 74 -19.36 6.63 0.42
N GLU A 75 -18.70 7.63 -0.16
CA GLU A 75 -18.63 9.02 0.33
C GLU A 75 -17.87 9.23 1.66
N SER A 76 -17.25 8.19 2.21
CA SER A 76 -16.33 8.35 3.35
C SER A 76 -14.91 8.74 2.91
N ARG A 77 -14.17 9.36 3.84
CA ARG A 77 -12.77 9.78 3.62
C ARG A 77 -11.86 8.56 3.73
N ASN A 78 -11.47 8.01 2.58
CA ASN A 78 -10.60 6.85 2.49
C ASN A 78 -9.21 7.26 2.02
N MET A 79 -8.18 6.68 2.63
CA MET A 79 -6.80 6.83 2.21
C MET A 79 -6.25 5.46 1.81
N LEU A 80 -5.80 5.36 0.56
CA LEU A 80 -5.10 4.20 0.02
C LEU A 80 -3.60 4.51 -0.05
N ARG A 81 -2.79 3.70 0.62
CA ARG A 81 -1.34 3.77 0.58
C ARG A 81 -0.80 2.45 0.05
N VAL A 82 0.04 2.53 -0.96
CA VAL A 82 0.63 1.37 -1.63
C VAL A 82 2.13 1.55 -1.58
N PHE A 83 2.82 0.61 -0.94
CA PHE A 83 4.27 0.59 -0.85
C PHE A 83 4.78 -0.57 -1.70
N TYR A 84 5.49 -0.21 -2.76
CA TYR A 84 6.18 -1.16 -3.60
C TYR A 84 7.67 -1.10 -3.28
N LYS A 85 8.24 -2.24 -2.86
CA LYS A 85 9.70 -2.35 -2.80
C LYS A 85 10.19 -2.46 -4.23
N TRP A 86 10.85 -1.43 -4.74
CA TRP A 86 11.47 -1.53 -6.05
C TRP A 86 12.77 -2.34 -5.91
N PRO A 87 12.85 -3.60 -6.38
CA PRO A 87 14.14 -4.26 -6.52
C PRO A 87 14.92 -3.42 -7.52
N ILE A 88 16.13 -2.99 -7.19
CA ILE A 88 16.95 -2.08 -7.99
C ILE A 88 17.04 -2.63 -9.43
N MET A 89 16.10 -2.24 -10.31
CA MET A 89 16.14 -2.57 -11.74
C MET A 89 17.35 -1.90 -12.36
N THR A 90 17.89 -0.86 -11.72
CA THR A 90 19.17 -0.26 -12.04
C THR A 90 20.32 -1.28 -12.04
N ASN A 91 20.27 -2.36 -11.24
CA ASN A 91 21.35 -3.35 -11.19
C ASN A 91 21.16 -4.48 -12.22
N LEU A 92 19.92 -4.76 -12.62
CA LEU A 92 19.64 -5.72 -13.70
C LEU A 92 19.90 -5.11 -15.09
N MET A 93 19.59 -3.81 -15.28
CA MET A 93 19.88 -3.07 -16.52
C MET A 93 21.33 -2.61 -16.64
N ALA A 94 22.11 -2.62 -15.55
CA ALA A 94 23.55 -2.34 -15.60
C ALA A 94 24.39 -3.56 -16.02
N GLN A 95 23.79 -4.76 -16.05
CA GLN A 95 24.44 -6.00 -16.49
C GLN A 95 24.03 -6.44 -17.91
N SER A 96 23.17 -5.69 -18.59
CA SER A 96 22.79 -5.92 -20.00
C SER A 96 23.60 -5.06 -20.95
#